data_AF-A0A2V7VYG3-F1
#
_entry.id   AF-A0A2V7VYG3-F1
#
_cell.length_a   1.000
_cell.length_b   1.000
_cell.length_c   1.000
_cell.angle_alpha   90.00
_cell.angle_beta   90.00
_cell.angle_gamma   90.00
#
_symmetry.space_group_name_H-M   'P 1'
#
loop_
_entity.id
_entity.type
_entity.pdbx_description
1 polymer ?
#
loop_
_entity_poly.entity_id
_entity_poly.type
_entity_poly.pdbx_seq_one_letter_code
_entity_poly.pdbx_strand_id
1 'polypeptide(L)'
;MKGYLIVLGALIVTMSLVGGALYLSGSYEQYQRRLQAVGTPAGSSMTVVDLAKWEFAKLVGGGILFGGLVLGSLLIGLGWIGKTLEEIRDAIAADVPDVAPPRDRVM
;
A
#
# COMPACT_ATOMS: atom_id res chain seq x y z
N MET A 1 -14.16 -7.59 -11.80
CA MET A 1 -12.70 -7.40 -11.58
C MET A 1 -12.29 -5.92 -11.44
N LYS A 2 -13.02 -4.97 -12.06
CA LYS A 2 -12.75 -3.51 -12.18
C LYS A 2 -12.35 -2.71 -10.91
N GLY A 3 -12.88 -3.03 -9.73
CA GLY A 3 -12.56 -2.29 -8.50
C GLY A 3 -11.52 -2.96 -7.61
N TYR A 4 -11.16 -4.22 -7.90
CA TYR A 4 -10.42 -5.04 -6.93
C TYR A 4 -9.01 -4.52 -6.68
N LEU A 5 -8.28 -4.08 -7.72
CA LEU A 5 -6.92 -3.55 -7.56
C LEU A 5 -6.90 -2.22 -6.80
N ILE A 6 -7.88 -1.34 -7.06
CA ILE A 6 -8.02 -0.06 -6.36
C ILE A 6 -8.38 -0.28 -4.89
N VAL A 7 -9.36 -1.15 -4.63
CA VAL A 7 -9.80 -1.51 -3.27
C VAL A 7 -8.67 -2.22 -2.51
N LEU A 8 -7.98 -3.16 -3.13
CA LEU A 8 -6.85 -3.87 -2.54
C LEU A 8 -5.69 -2.92 -2.24
N GLY A 9 -5.37 -2.02 -3.17
CA GLY A 9 -4.34 -1.01 -2.95
C GLY A 9 -4.68 -0.06 -1.80
N ALA A 10 -5.91 0.43 -1.73
CA ALA A 10 -6.39 1.26 -0.62
C ALA A 10 -6.36 0.51 0.73
N LEU A 11 -6.73 -0.77 0.73
CA LEU A 11 -6.67 -1.62 1.92
C LEU A 11 -5.24 -1.83 2.40
N ILE A 12 -4.29 -2.07 1.49
CA ILE A 12 -2.86 -2.18 1.81
C ILE A 12 -2.33 -0.90 2.42
N VAL A 13 -2.63 0.28 1.83
CA VAL A 13 -2.21 1.57 2.41
C VAL A 13 -2.77 1.73 3.82
N THR A 14 -4.06 1.46 4.01
CA THR A 14 -4.73 1.61 5.31
C THR A 14 -4.14 0.68 6.36
N MET A 15 -3.97 -0.61 6.04
CA MET A 15 -3.39 -1.61 6.93
C MET A 15 -1.93 -1.29 7.27
N SER A 16 -1.16 -0.79 6.31
CA SER A 16 0.23 -0.41 6.55
C SER A 16 0.35 0.84 7.42
N LEU A 17 -0.52 1.84 7.23
CA LEU A 17 -0.59 3.01 8.11
C LEU A 17 -0.92 2.60 9.55
N VAL A 18 -1.99 1.81 9.73
CA VAL A 18 -2.42 1.35 11.06
C VAL A 18 -1.37 0.43 11.69
N GLY A 19 -0.92 -0.59 10.97
CA GLY A 19 0.04 -1.57 11.46
C GLY A 19 1.41 -0.95 11.78
N GLY A 20 1.92 -0.09 10.89
CA GLY A 20 3.17 0.64 11.11
C GLY A 20 3.09 1.59 12.31
N ALA A 21 1.99 2.34 12.44
CA ALA A 21 1.77 3.24 13.58
C ALA A 21 1.66 2.49 14.91
N LEU A 22 0.88 1.40 14.96
CA LEU A 22 0.75 0.56 16.14
C LEU A 22 2.08 -0.08 16.55
N TYR A 23 2.84 -0.58 15.57
CA TYR A 23 4.14 -1.19 15.82
C TYR A 23 5.16 -0.19 16.39
N LEU A 24 5.24 1.01 15.81
CA LEU A 24 6.09 2.10 16.29
C LEU A 24 5.68 2.55 17.69
N SER A 25 4.39 2.78 17.91
CA SER A 25 3.86 3.21 19.22
C SER A 25 4.12 2.18 20.31
N GLY A 26 3.82 0.90 20.06
CA GLY A 26 4.06 -0.17 21.03
C GLY A 26 5.55 -0.37 21.35
N SER A 27 6.41 -0.29 20.34
CA SER A 27 7.87 -0.38 20.53
C SER A 27 8.41 0.80 21.32
N TYR A 28 7.86 2.00 21.12
CA TYR A 28 8.23 3.19 21.88
C TYR A 28 7.81 3.09 23.35
N GLU A 29 6.57 2.63 23.62
CA GLU A 29 6.11 2.42 24.99
C GLU A 29 6.99 1.41 25.73
N GLN A 30 7.36 0.31 25.09
CA GLN A 30 8.26 -0.69 25.69
C GLN A 30 9.63 -0.09 26.02
N TYR A 31 10.18 0.72 25.13
CA TYR A 31 11.42 1.43 25.35
C TYR A 31 11.32 2.39 26.55
N GLN A 32 10.26 3.20 26.63
CA GLN A 32 10.05 4.12 27.76
C GLN A 32 9.85 3.38 29.10
N ARG A 33 9.04 2.31 29.14
CA ARG A 33 8.83 1.54 30.37
C ARG A 33 10.13 0.93 30.89
N ARG A 34 11.00 0.46 29.99
CA ARG A 34 12.32 -0.06 30.36
C ARG A 34 13.24 1.03 30.89
N LEU A 35 13.29 2.19 30.24
CA LEU A 35 14.05 3.33 30.76
C LEU A 35 13.61 3.74 32.17
N GLN A 36 12.30 3.77 32.43
CA GLN A 36 11.75 4.07 33.76
C GLN A 36 12.09 2.98 34.79
N ALA A 37 12.01 1.70 34.41
CA ALA A 37 12.27 0.58 35.31
C ALA A 37 13.73 0.44 35.73
N VAL A 38 14.67 0.75 34.84
CA VAL A 38 16.11 0.62 35.13
C VAL A 38 16.63 1.84 35.90
N GLY A 39 15.90 2.96 35.93
CA GLY A 39 16.26 4.18 36.67
C GLY A 39 17.58 4.82 36.22
N THR A 40 18.24 4.28 35.18
CA THR A 40 19.51 4.75 34.66
C THR A 40 19.31 5.76 33.53
N PRO A 41 20.16 6.79 33.44
CA PRO A 41 20.15 7.72 32.32
C PRO A 41 20.40 6.98 30.98
N ALA A 42 19.79 7.49 29.91
CA ALA A 42 19.96 6.96 28.56
C ALA A 42 21.46 6.91 28.19
N GLY A 43 21.97 5.72 27.84
CA GLY A 43 23.39 5.51 27.48
C GLY A 43 24.16 4.49 28.35
N SER A 44 23.58 3.99 29.45
CA SER A 44 24.10 2.82 30.19
C SER A 44 24.16 1.58 29.28
N SER A 45 25.13 0.69 29.47
CA SER A 45 25.29 -0.55 28.67
C SER A 45 24.01 -1.40 28.60
N MET A 46 23.19 -1.36 29.66
CA MET A 46 21.89 -2.03 29.74
C MET A 46 20.84 -1.34 28.84
N THR A 47 20.93 -0.02 28.65
CA THR A 47 20.05 0.78 27.80
C THR A 47 20.46 0.81 26.32
N VAL A 48 21.71 0.45 25.99
CA VAL A 48 22.19 0.41 24.58
C VAL A 48 21.45 -0.66 23.78
N VAL A 49 21.20 -1.84 24.37
CA VAL A 49 20.44 -2.91 23.71
C VAL A 49 18.98 -2.50 23.48
N ASP A 50 18.38 -1.82 24.45
CA ASP A 50 17.01 -1.33 24.31
C ASP A 50 16.90 -0.18 23.31
N LEU A 51 17.93 0.68 23.20
CA LEU A 51 18.04 1.70 22.15
C LEU A 51 18.19 1.06 20.77
N ALA A 52 19.03 0.03 20.62
CA ALA A 52 19.20 -0.69 19.36
C ALA A 52 17.89 -1.35 18.91
N LYS A 53 17.11 -1.92 19.83
CA LYS A 53 15.77 -2.45 19.54
C LYS A 53 14.81 -1.35 19.10
N TRP A 54 14.87 -0.17 19.72
CA TRP A 54 14.05 0.96 19.32
C TRP A 54 14.41 1.46 17.91
N GLU A 55 15.69 1.62 17.59
CA GLU A 55 16.11 2.00 16.24
C GLU A 55 15.74 0.95 15.20
N PHE A 56 15.89 -0.34 15.50
CA PHE A 56 15.42 -1.41 14.64
C PHE A 56 13.89 -1.34 14.42
N ALA A 57 13.14 -1.07 15.48
CA ALA A 57 11.69 -0.91 15.39
C ALA A 57 11.29 0.29 14.51
N LYS A 58 12.05 1.39 14.53
CA LYS A 58 11.84 2.50 13.58
C LYS A 58 12.05 2.07 12.14
N LEU A 59 13.09 1.27 11.89
CA LEU A 59 13.43 0.80 10.55
C LEU A 59 12.35 -0.15 10.01
N VAL A 60 11.88 -1.09 10.83
CA VAL A 60 10.79 -2.01 10.49
C VAL A 60 9.46 -1.27 10.35
N GLY A 61 9.07 -0.45 11.33
CA GLY A 61 7.83 0.31 11.30
C GLY A 61 7.79 1.31 10.14
N GLY A 62 8.89 2.02 9.89
CA GLY A 62 9.06 2.88 8.72
C GLY A 62 9.00 2.11 7.41
N GLY A 63 9.59 0.92 7.36
CA GLY A 63 9.50 0.01 6.21
C GLY A 63 8.06 -0.46 5.93
N ILE A 64 7.28 -0.76 6.96
CA ILE A 64 5.86 -1.13 6.83
C ILE A 64 5.06 0.04 6.25
N LEU A 65 5.26 1.25 6.79
CA LEU A 65 4.58 2.46 6.33
C LEU A 65 4.94 2.78 4.87
N PHE A 66 6.22 2.85 4.57
CA PHE A 66 6.72 3.22 3.25
C PHE A 66 6.40 2.14 2.20
N GLY A 67 6.68 0.88 2.51
CA GLY A 67 6.40 -0.25 1.62
C GLY A 67 4.91 -0.39 1.31
N GLY A 68 4.05 -0.20 2.32
CA GLY A 68 2.61 -0.17 2.14
C GLY A 68 2.10 0.96 1.25
N LEU A 69 2.62 2.17 1.44
CA LEU A 69 2.32 3.33 0.60
C LEU A 69 2.73 3.08 -0.86
N VAL A 70 3.95 2.59 -1.09
CA VAL A 70 4.46 2.32 -2.44
C VAL A 70 3.67 1.21 -3.12
N LEU A 71 3.51 0.05 -2.48
CA LEU A 71 2.80 -1.09 -3.07
C LEU A 71 1.31 -0.77 -3.28
N GLY A 72 0.66 -0.14 -2.30
CA GLY A 72 -0.74 0.23 -2.39
C GLY A 72 -1.01 1.28 -3.48
N SER A 73 -0.15 2.31 -3.61
CA SER A 73 -0.26 3.31 -4.67
C SER A 73 -0.01 2.72 -6.06
N LEU A 74 0.95 1.80 -6.22
CA LEU A 74 1.18 1.08 -7.47
C LEU A 74 -0.06 0.30 -7.92
N LEU A 75 -0.73 -0.41 -7.01
CA LEU A 75 -1.94 -1.18 -7.32
C LEU A 75 -3.11 -0.28 -7.70
N ILE A 76 -3.28 0.86 -7.01
CA ILE A 76 -4.27 1.87 -7.38
C ILE A 76 -3.98 2.40 -8.79
N GLY A 77 -2.72 2.77 -9.07
CA GLY A 77 -2.28 3.27 -10.37
C GLY A 77 -2.54 2.26 -11.50
N LEU A 78 -2.17 1.00 -11.30
CA LEU A 78 -2.45 -0.09 -12.25
C LEU A 78 -3.95 -0.28 -12.48
N GLY A 79 -4.76 -0.17 -11.42
CA GLY A 79 -6.22 -0.20 -11.53
C GLY A 79 -6.77 0.91 -12.42
N TRP A 80 -6.25 2.13 -12.29
CA TRP A 80 -6.61 3.26 -13.15
C TRP A 80 -6.18 3.06 -14.61
N ILE A 81 -4.94 2.63 -14.85
CA ILE A 81 -4.44 2.36 -16.20
C ILE A 81 -5.29 1.30 -16.91
N GLY A 82 -5.63 0.21 -16.20
CA GLY A 82 -6.52 -0.82 -16.73
C GLY A 82 -7.90 -0.27 -17.11
N LYS A 83 -8.46 0.62 -16.26
CA LYS A 83 -9.74 1.27 -16.54
C LYS A 83 -9.68 2.15 -17.79
N THR A 84 -8.63 2.97 -17.94
CA THR A 84 -8.45 3.83 -19.12
C THR A 84 -8.28 3.02 -20.41
N LEU A 85 -7.53 1.91 -20.37
CA LEU A 85 -7.39 1.03 -21.54
C LEU A 85 -8.72 0.38 -21.94
N GLU A 86 -9.56 0.00 -20.98
CA GLU A 86 -10.90 -0.51 -21.25
C GLU A 86 -11.80 0.58 -21.87
N GLU A 87 -11.77 1.80 -21.34
CA GLU A 87 -12.53 2.94 -21.89
C GLU A 87 -12.14 3.23 -23.35
N ILE A 88 -10.83 3.18 -23.66
CA ILE A 88 -10.32 3.33 -25.03
C ILE A 88 -10.78 2.16 -25.91
N ARG A 89 -10.70 0.91 -25.43
CA ARG A 89 -11.16 -0.26 -26.18
C ARG A 89 -12.65 -0.16 -26.50
N ASP A 90 -13.47 0.19 -25.51
CA ASP A 90 -14.92 0.27 -25.65
C ASP A 90 -15.30 1.42 -26.60
N ALA A 91 -14.57 2.54 -26.57
CA ALA A 91 -14.73 3.62 -27.55
C ALA A 91 -14.39 3.18 -28.98
N ILE A 92 -13.26 2.48 -29.17
CA ILE A 92 -12.87 1.93 -30.48
C ILE A 92 -13.89 0.91 -30.99
N ALA A 93 -14.41 0.04 -30.11
CA ALA A 93 -15.41 -0.96 -30.47
C ALA A 93 -16.77 -0.34 -30.85
N ALA A 94 -17.14 0.79 -30.23
CA ALA A 94 -18.36 1.53 -30.55
C ALA A 94 -18.27 2.26 -31.91
N ASP A 95 -17.07 2.63 -32.35
CA ASP A 95 -16.81 3.30 -33.62
C ASP A 95 -16.72 2.33 -34.82
N VAL A 96 -16.77 1.01 -34.61
CA VAL A 96 -16.87 0.03 -35.71
C VAL A 96 -18.31 0.05 -36.23
N PRO A 97 -18.58 0.58 -37.44
CA PRO A 97 -19.93 0.57 -37.99
C PRO A 97 -20.37 -0.87 -38.19
N ASP A 98 -21.62 -1.16 -37.85
CA ASP A 98 -22.29 -2.41 -38.17
C ASP A 98 -22.24 -2.58 -39.70
N VAL A 99 -21.28 -3.34 -40.21
CA VAL A 99 -21.16 -3.62 -41.64
C VAL A 99 -22.33 -4.53 -41.96
N ALA A 100 -23.47 -3.92 -42.30
CA ALA A 100 -24.63 -4.62 -42.80
C ALA A 100 -24.15 -5.55 -43.93
N PRO A 101 -24.45 -6.87 -43.87
CA PRO A 101 -24.06 -7.78 -44.93
C PRO A 101 -24.64 -7.26 -46.25
N PRO A 102 -23.87 -7.28 -47.35
CA PRO A 102 -24.29 -6.69 -48.61
C PRO A 102 -25.62 -7.32 -49.02
N ARG A 103 -26.65 -6.46 -49.13
CA ARG A 103 -27.99 -6.81 -49.65
C ARG A 103 -27.98 -7.02 -51.17
N ASP A 104 -26.91 -7.62 -51.69
CA ASP A 104 -26.80 -8.04 -53.07
C ASP A 104 -26.59 -9.55 -53.10
N ARG A 105 -27.64 -10.27 -52.70
CA ARG A 105 -27.84 -11.64 -53.17
C ARG A 105 -29.19 -11.74 -53.87
N VAL A 106 -29.08 -11.65 -55.19
CA VAL A 106 -29.80 -12.45 -56.19
C VAL A 106 -31.27 -12.05 -56.41
N MET A 107 -31.48 -11.25 -57.47
CA MET A 107 -32.66 -11.38 -58.33
C MET A 107 -32.69 -12.76 -58.99
#